data_AF-A0A813DTN6-F1
#
_entry.id   AF-A0A813DTN6-F1
#
_cell.length_a   1.000
_cell.length_b   1.000
_cell.length_c   1.000
_cell.angle_alpha   90.00
_cell.angle_beta   90.00
_cell.angle_gamma   90.00
#
_symmetry.space_group_name_H-M   'P 1'
#
loop_
_entity.id
_entity.type
_entity.pdbx_description
1 polymer ?
#
loop_
_entity_poly.entity_id
_entity_poly.type
_entity_poly.pdbx_seq_one_letter_code
_entity_poly.pdbx_strand_id
1 'polypeptide(L)'
;MSAFGFGIAGSRAHPRGSLKVGKNEANAWRLDKSGPEVRKEANKRAKEPVEGRPKVFLDVELGGLAVGRIVIELFSDIVPRTAENFRQLCTGEKGLGECGKPLHYKNCSFHRVVPGFAVQGGDFTKGDGTGGESIYGPTFPDESFDLSHDAPGLLSMANRGPDTCGSQFFITTRSNPKLDLKHVVFGRVLEGMTTVKRVEETCGVSDGNKIGRAEVLLKTAFRNSSGEAYIRDCGELTAESEDGESAAKKAKVSGPSEANLYHILKKYVGARKPETWRGTKITCTKGKAKVQVENLRKRLNASQTIQMLFVELAREHSDDGSAQLGGQLGAVERGSLQPKVEEIGFALQKGELSEVFEDEFGIHLLLRAA
;
A
#
# COMPACT_ATOMS: atom_id res chain seq x y z
N MET A 1 -25.18 70.47 11.21
CA MET A 1 -24.02 69.99 10.40
C MET A 1 -23.05 69.37 11.41
N SER A 2 -23.11 68.06 11.69
CA SER A 2 -22.31 66.97 11.06
C SER A 2 -20.83 67.34 10.86
N ALA A 3 -19.81 66.57 11.24
CA ALA A 3 -19.73 65.12 11.35
C ALA A 3 -18.55 64.65 12.25
N PHE A 4 -18.63 63.38 12.62
CA PHE A 4 -17.64 62.51 13.25
C PHE A 4 -16.37 62.31 12.39
N GLY A 5 -15.24 62.01 13.05
CA GLY A 5 -14.04 61.43 12.45
C GLY A 5 -13.32 60.49 13.42
N PHE A 6 -13.52 59.19 13.24
CA PHE A 6 -12.92 58.07 13.99
C PHE A 6 -11.43 57.87 13.66
N GLY A 7 -10.69 57.33 14.64
CA GLY A 7 -9.24 57.16 14.61
C GLY A 7 -8.70 56.11 13.62
N ILE A 8 -7.44 56.33 13.23
CA ILE A 8 -6.64 55.40 12.42
C ILE A 8 -5.71 54.62 13.35
N ALA A 9 -5.94 53.32 13.47
CA ALA A 9 -4.99 52.38 14.04
C ALA A 9 -3.97 51.98 12.98
N GLY A 10 -2.73 52.48 13.11
CA GLY A 10 -1.58 52.09 12.29
C GLY A 10 -0.66 51.13 13.05
N SER A 11 -0.80 49.83 12.73
CA SER A 11 0.24 48.78 12.72
C SER A 11 1.55 49.00 13.51
N ARG A 12 1.66 48.34 14.67
CA ARG A 12 2.95 48.08 15.32
C ARG A 12 3.72 47.04 14.50
N ALA A 13 4.88 47.45 13.99
CA ALA A 13 5.86 46.55 13.40
C ALA A 13 6.34 45.50 14.44
N HIS A 14 6.26 44.22 14.09
CA HIS A 14 6.92 43.15 14.85
C HIS A 14 8.43 43.18 14.60
N PRO A 15 9.27 43.03 15.64
CA PRO A 15 10.72 43.07 15.49
C PRO A 15 11.21 41.81 14.77
N ARG A 16 11.97 42.00 13.68
CA ARG A 16 12.79 40.96 13.05
C ARG A 16 13.95 40.60 13.97
N GLY A 17 13.73 39.64 14.86
CA GLY A 17 14.81 39.01 15.62
C GLY A 17 15.48 37.93 14.78
N SER A 18 16.72 38.15 14.35
CA SER A 18 17.57 37.06 13.86
C SER A 18 17.92 36.17 15.06
N LEU A 19 17.30 35.00 15.12
CA LEU A 19 17.57 34.00 16.14
C LEU A 19 18.92 33.33 15.83
N LYS A 20 19.90 33.57 16.72
CA LYS A 20 21.20 32.91 16.68
C LYS A 20 21.03 31.44 17.05
N VAL A 21 21.43 30.55 16.14
CA VAL A 21 21.48 29.10 16.32
C VAL A 21 22.65 28.74 17.25
N GLY A 22 22.37 28.00 18.33
CA GLY A 22 23.39 27.46 19.23
C GLY A 22 24.19 26.34 18.56
N LYS A 23 25.50 26.27 18.87
CA LYS A 23 26.52 25.48 18.16
C LYS A 23 26.40 23.94 18.18
N ASN A 24 25.35 23.34 18.73
CA ASN A 24 25.27 21.88 18.94
C ASN A 24 24.21 21.10 18.12
N GLU A 25 23.47 21.73 17.21
CA GLU A 25 22.46 21.03 16.40
C GLU A 25 22.62 21.34 14.90
N ALA A 26 23.74 20.91 14.31
CA ALA A 26 24.13 21.24 12.94
C ALA A 26 23.15 20.78 11.82
N ASN A 27 22.02 20.15 12.16
CA ASN A 27 21.06 19.59 11.21
C ASN A 27 19.59 19.85 11.54
N ALA A 28 19.24 20.62 12.57
CA ALA A 28 17.85 20.93 12.88
C ALA A 28 17.44 22.25 12.21
N TRP A 29 16.30 22.26 11.49
CA TRP A 29 15.74 23.52 10.97
C TRP A 29 15.04 24.32 12.06
N ARG A 30 14.62 23.66 13.15
CA ARG A 30 13.92 24.25 14.28
C ARG A 30 14.46 23.72 15.59
N LEU A 31 14.40 24.56 16.62
CA LEU A 31 14.66 24.16 18.00
C LEU A 31 13.53 23.24 18.49
N ASP A 32 13.90 22.20 19.22
CA ASP A 32 12.95 21.37 19.96
C ASP A 32 12.25 22.20 21.04
N LYS A 33 10.99 22.54 20.81
CA LYS A 33 10.17 23.27 21.80
C LYS A 33 9.52 22.33 22.81
N SER A 34 9.39 21.06 22.46
CA SER A 34 8.69 20.03 23.23
C SER A 34 9.59 19.46 24.33
N GLY A 35 10.87 19.27 24.01
CA GLY A 35 11.82 18.58 24.88
C GLY A 35 11.63 17.06 24.86
N PRO A 36 12.60 16.31 25.40
CA PRO A 36 12.65 14.85 25.28
C PRO A 36 11.49 14.12 25.99
N GLU A 37 10.98 14.65 27.10
CA GLU A 37 9.88 14.02 27.84
C GLU A 37 8.55 14.09 27.09
N VAL A 38 8.24 15.23 26.46
CA VAL A 38 7.03 15.37 25.64
C VAL A 38 7.09 14.41 24.46
N ARG A 39 8.25 14.26 23.82
CA ARG A 39 8.41 13.27 22.74
C ARG A 39 8.24 11.84 23.21
N LYS A 40 8.79 11.52 24.38
CA LYS A 40 8.67 10.18 24.94
C LYS A 40 7.20 9.84 25.19
N GLU A 41 6.42 10.78 25.75
CA GLU A 41 5.00 10.57 25.98
C GLU A 41 4.20 10.51 24.66
N ALA A 42 4.49 11.38 23.70
CA ALA A 42 3.84 11.35 22.39
C ALA A 42 4.12 10.04 21.63
N ASN A 43 5.37 9.57 21.61
CA ASN A 43 5.73 8.29 20.99
C ASN A 43 5.09 7.09 21.69
N LYS A 44 4.93 7.16 23.02
CA LYS A 44 4.18 6.15 23.78
C LYS A 44 2.70 6.18 23.37
N ARG A 45 2.08 7.36 23.33
CA ARG A 45 0.70 7.58 22.90
C ARG A 45 0.42 7.16 21.45
N ALA A 46 1.39 7.30 20.56
CA ALA A 46 1.29 6.80 19.19
C ALA A 46 1.29 5.28 19.09
N LYS A 47 1.85 4.57 20.08
CA LYS A 47 1.89 3.10 20.13
C LYS A 47 0.62 2.50 20.72
N GLU A 48 -0.04 3.22 21.63
CA GLU A 48 -1.28 2.80 22.27
C GLU A 48 -2.48 2.81 21.31
N PRO A 49 -3.45 1.88 21.46
CA PRO A 49 -4.72 1.97 20.76
C PRO A 49 -5.53 3.15 21.30
N VAL A 50 -5.96 4.05 20.41
CA VAL A 50 -6.77 5.21 20.76
C VAL A 50 -8.06 5.13 19.96
N GLU A 51 -9.18 5.06 20.66
CA GLU A 51 -10.50 5.04 20.04
C GLU A 51 -10.76 6.34 19.26
N GLY A 52 -11.37 6.22 18.08
CA GLY A 52 -11.71 7.36 17.24
C GLY A 52 -10.59 7.89 16.33
N ARG A 53 -9.39 7.28 16.33
CA ARG A 53 -8.39 7.59 15.30
C ARG A 53 -8.88 7.14 13.92
N PRO A 54 -8.91 8.02 12.90
CA PRO A 54 -9.27 7.63 11.55
C PRO A 54 -8.32 6.55 11.02
N LYS A 55 -8.89 5.54 10.36
CA LYS A 55 -8.13 4.53 9.63
C LYS A 55 -8.38 4.72 8.14
N VAL A 56 -7.33 4.69 7.35
CA VAL A 56 -7.40 4.83 5.89
C VAL A 56 -6.68 3.67 5.22
N PHE A 57 -6.98 3.45 3.93
CA PHE A 57 -6.31 2.42 3.15
C PHE A 57 -5.73 2.97 1.84
N LEU A 58 -4.65 2.34 1.38
CA LEU A 58 -4.05 2.52 0.06
C LEU A 58 -3.93 1.14 -0.61
N ASP A 59 -4.66 0.92 -1.70
CA ASP A 59 -4.48 -0.25 -2.56
C ASP A 59 -3.37 0.02 -3.56
N VAL A 60 -2.33 -0.81 -3.54
CA VAL A 60 -1.12 -0.58 -4.31
C VAL A 60 -1.03 -1.54 -5.49
N GLU A 61 -0.61 -1.02 -6.64
CA GLU A 61 -0.25 -1.80 -7.81
C GLU A 61 1.20 -1.54 -8.26
N LEU A 62 1.82 -2.55 -8.88
CA LEU A 62 3.15 -2.52 -9.47
C LEU A 62 3.05 -3.01 -10.91
N GLY A 63 3.36 -2.16 -11.89
CA GLY A 63 3.25 -2.53 -13.32
C GLY A 63 1.85 -3.00 -13.72
N GLY A 64 0.81 -2.39 -13.14
CA GLY A 64 -0.61 -2.74 -13.38
C GLY A 64 -1.11 -3.97 -12.62
N LEU A 65 -0.29 -4.59 -11.77
CA LEU A 65 -0.68 -5.72 -10.93
C LEU A 65 -0.93 -5.27 -9.50
N ALA A 66 -2.10 -5.60 -8.94
CA ALA A 66 -2.40 -5.34 -7.53
C ALA A 66 -1.45 -6.16 -6.63
N VAL A 67 -0.73 -5.49 -5.73
CA VAL A 67 0.29 -6.11 -4.87
C VAL A 67 -0.06 -6.10 -3.38
N GLY A 68 -1.11 -5.39 -3.00
CA GLY A 68 -1.76 -5.48 -1.69
C GLY A 68 -2.29 -4.14 -1.18
N ARG A 69 -2.93 -4.18 -0.02
CA ARG A 69 -3.49 -3.03 0.68
C ARG A 69 -2.58 -2.61 1.85
N ILE A 70 -2.39 -1.31 2.03
CA ILE A 70 -1.76 -0.71 3.21
C ILE A 70 -2.88 -0.08 4.03
N VAL A 71 -3.07 -0.49 5.29
CA VAL A 71 -4.00 0.13 6.24
C VAL A 71 -3.20 0.99 7.20
N ILE A 72 -3.63 2.24 7.38
CA ILE A 72 -2.92 3.25 8.14
C ILE A 72 -3.86 3.85 9.19
N GLU A 73 -3.41 3.92 10.44
CA GLU A 73 -4.05 4.70 11.50
C GLU A 73 -3.45 6.11 11.55
N LEU A 74 -4.30 7.13 11.61
CA LEU A 74 -3.88 8.54 11.66
C LEU A 74 -3.94 9.07 13.09
N PHE A 75 -2.90 9.80 13.50
CA PHE A 75 -2.75 10.35 14.86
C PHE A 75 -3.51 11.66 15.03
N SER A 76 -4.83 11.64 14.80
CA SER A 76 -5.70 12.82 14.87
C SER A 76 -5.77 13.45 16.27
N ASP A 77 -5.44 12.72 17.32
CA ASP A 77 -5.34 13.22 18.70
C ASP A 77 -4.04 14.02 18.97
N ILE A 78 -3.03 13.91 18.10
CA ILE A 78 -1.73 14.57 18.25
C ILE A 78 -1.56 15.66 17.17
N VAL A 79 -1.88 15.33 15.92
CA VAL A 79 -1.73 16.21 14.75
C VAL A 79 -3.02 16.23 13.92
N PRO A 80 -4.12 16.80 14.46
CA PRO A 80 -5.45 16.75 13.83
C PRO A 80 -5.49 17.34 12.43
N ARG A 81 -4.77 18.45 12.17
CA ARG A 81 -4.81 19.09 10.85
C ARG A 81 -4.06 18.26 9.80
N THR A 82 -2.91 17.72 10.18
CA THR A 82 -2.09 16.89 9.29
C THR A 82 -2.78 15.57 8.99
N ALA A 83 -3.38 14.95 10.02
CA ALA A 83 -4.21 13.75 9.88
C ALA A 83 -5.42 14.00 8.97
N GLU A 84 -6.16 15.09 9.17
CA GLU A 84 -7.35 15.40 8.36
C GLU A 84 -7.01 15.69 6.90
N ASN A 85 -5.88 16.35 6.64
CA ASN A 85 -5.37 16.53 5.27
C ASN A 85 -5.18 15.19 4.57
N PHE A 86 -4.49 14.25 5.20
CA PHE A 86 -4.26 12.94 4.59
C PHE A 86 -5.56 12.14 4.42
N ARG A 87 -6.44 12.15 5.42
CA ARG A 87 -7.73 11.46 5.39
C ARG A 87 -8.57 11.89 4.19
N GLN A 88 -8.74 13.20 4.01
CA GLN A 88 -9.53 13.74 2.90
C GLN A 88 -8.86 13.54 1.54
N LEU A 89 -7.53 13.54 1.47
CA LEU A 89 -6.81 13.18 0.25
C LEU A 89 -6.91 11.68 -0.05
N CYS A 90 -7.16 10.81 0.94
CA CYS A 90 -7.50 9.41 0.71
C CYS A 90 -8.94 9.25 0.18
N THR A 91 -9.91 10.02 0.67
CA THR A 91 -11.33 9.88 0.24
C THR A 91 -11.65 10.65 -1.05
N GLY A 92 -10.90 11.71 -1.35
CA GLY A 92 -11.19 12.61 -2.46
C GLY A 92 -12.40 13.53 -2.23
N GLU A 93 -12.96 13.56 -1.02
CA GLU A 93 -14.23 14.25 -0.72
C GLU A 93 -14.18 15.77 -0.90
N LYS A 94 -12.98 16.36 -0.94
CA LYS A 94 -12.79 17.79 -1.19
C LYS A 94 -12.95 18.21 -2.65
N GLY A 95 -13.07 17.27 -3.58
CA GLY A 95 -13.24 17.58 -5.00
C GLY A 95 -11.97 18.16 -5.63
N LEU A 96 -12.07 19.31 -6.28
CA LEU A 96 -10.95 19.91 -7.02
C LEU A 96 -10.15 20.90 -6.16
N GLY A 97 -8.83 20.85 -6.30
CA GLY A 97 -7.91 21.83 -5.71
C GLY A 97 -7.73 23.07 -6.58
N GLU A 98 -6.92 24.02 -6.11
CA GLU A 98 -6.58 25.27 -6.82
C GLU A 98 -5.85 25.00 -8.15
N CYS A 99 -5.10 23.89 -8.24
CA CYS A 99 -4.46 23.48 -9.50
C CYS A 99 -5.42 22.85 -10.52
N GLY A 100 -6.72 22.77 -10.21
CA GLY A 100 -7.76 22.20 -11.08
C GLY A 100 -7.74 20.66 -11.15
N LYS A 101 -6.95 19.99 -10.31
CA LYS A 101 -6.89 18.53 -10.21
C LYS A 101 -7.66 18.03 -8.98
N PRO A 102 -8.18 16.78 -9.00
CA PRO A 102 -8.79 16.19 -7.83
C PRO A 102 -7.82 16.14 -6.65
N LEU A 103 -8.27 16.58 -5.48
CA LEU A 103 -7.58 16.43 -4.19
C LEU A 103 -7.72 14.98 -3.71
N HIS A 104 -7.09 14.05 -4.43
CA HIS A 104 -7.26 12.61 -4.23
C HIS A 104 -5.97 11.85 -4.58
N TYR A 105 -5.56 10.91 -3.72
CA TYR A 105 -4.36 10.08 -3.93
C TYR A 105 -4.55 8.96 -4.96
N LYS A 106 -5.79 8.67 -5.38
CA LYS A 106 -6.05 7.67 -6.41
C LYS A 106 -5.26 7.98 -7.69
N ASN A 107 -4.60 6.96 -8.22
CA ASN A 107 -3.65 6.98 -9.34
C ASN A 107 -2.35 7.75 -9.08
N CYS A 108 -2.04 8.13 -7.84
CA CYS A 108 -0.76 8.74 -7.50
C CYS A 108 0.35 7.70 -7.41
N SER A 109 1.53 8.03 -7.93
CA SER A 109 2.71 7.16 -7.89
C SER A 109 3.48 7.28 -6.57
N PHE A 110 4.24 6.23 -6.25
CA PHE A 110 5.36 6.32 -5.31
C PHE A 110 6.61 6.76 -6.09
N HIS A 111 6.71 8.05 -6.37
CA HIS A 111 7.71 8.64 -7.27
C HIS A 111 9.15 8.61 -6.75
N ARG A 112 9.36 8.39 -5.44
CA ARG A 112 10.70 8.28 -4.86
C ARG A 112 10.78 7.15 -3.84
N VAL A 113 11.55 6.12 -4.16
CA VAL A 113 11.72 4.93 -3.32
C VAL A 113 13.20 4.73 -3.02
N VAL A 114 13.57 4.84 -1.74
CA VAL A 114 14.95 4.72 -1.28
C VAL A 114 15.06 3.56 -0.30
N PRO A 115 15.68 2.43 -0.71
CA PRO A 115 15.85 1.26 0.15
C PRO A 115 16.57 1.57 1.47
N GLY A 116 16.05 1.02 2.56
CA GLY A 116 16.51 1.25 3.93
C GLY A 116 16.20 2.65 4.47
N PHE A 117 15.38 3.45 3.77
CA PHE A 117 15.02 4.80 4.14
C PHE A 117 13.50 5.00 4.17
N ALA A 118 12.86 5.13 3.01
CA ALA A 118 11.42 5.38 2.91
C ALA A 118 10.88 5.17 1.49
N VAL A 119 9.56 4.95 1.42
CA VAL A 119 8.76 4.98 0.19
C VAL A 119 7.96 6.28 0.18
N GLN A 120 8.17 7.15 -0.80
CA GLN A 120 7.56 8.49 -0.90
C GLN A 120 6.60 8.57 -2.10
N GLY A 121 5.44 9.17 -1.87
CA GLY A 121 4.39 9.38 -2.87
C GLY A 121 3.57 10.65 -2.58
N GLY A 122 2.37 10.72 -3.14
CA GLY A 122 1.38 11.76 -2.83
C GLY A 122 1.46 13.02 -3.71
N ASP A 123 2.22 13.01 -4.79
CA ASP A 123 2.17 14.05 -5.82
C ASP A 123 1.11 13.72 -6.88
N PHE A 124 -0.16 14.07 -6.64
CA PHE A 124 -1.23 13.89 -7.62
C PHE A 124 -1.27 14.99 -8.69
N THR A 125 -0.46 16.07 -8.55
CA THR A 125 -0.50 17.19 -9.48
C THR A 125 0.50 17.07 -10.63
N LYS A 126 1.67 16.48 -10.38
CA LYS A 126 2.67 16.23 -11.43
C LYS A 126 3.18 14.79 -11.47
N GLY A 127 3.08 14.06 -10.37
CA GLY A 127 3.51 12.65 -10.30
C GLY A 127 5.02 12.43 -10.31
N ASP A 128 5.82 13.49 -10.23
CA ASP A 128 7.30 13.45 -10.30
C ASP A 128 7.98 13.94 -9.01
N GLY A 129 7.19 14.32 -8.00
CA GLY A 129 7.66 14.89 -6.74
C GLY A 129 7.84 16.40 -6.77
N THR A 130 7.64 17.06 -7.90
CA THR A 130 7.71 18.52 -8.01
C THR A 130 6.36 19.21 -7.81
N GLY A 131 5.29 18.45 -7.60
CA GLY A 131 3.92 18.93 -7.34
C GLY A 131 3.39 18.59 -5.94
N GLY A 132 2.08 18.39 -5.87
CA GLY A 132 1.27 18.23 -4.66
C GLY A 132 0.55 19.51 -4.23
N GLU A 133 -0.58 19.34 -3.53
CA GLU A 133 -1.42 20.41 -2.97
C GLU A 133 -2.16 19.87 -1.73
N SER A 134 -2.31 20.65 -0.66
CA SER A 134 -3.08 20.23 0.52
C SER A 134 -4.56 20.57 0.39
N ILE A 135 -5.40 20.01 1.26
CA ILE A 135 -6.81 20.43 1.37
C ILE A 135 -6.99 21.88 1.85
N TYR A 136 -5.92 22.52 2.30
CA TYR A 136 -5.88 23.88 2.82
C TYR A 136 -5.29 24.89 1.81
N GLY A 137 -5.02 24.46 0.58
CA GLY A 137 -4.33 25.23 -0.46
C GLY A 137 -2.93 24.67 -0.77
N PRO A 138 -2.03 25.46 -1.40
CA PRO A 138 -0.74 24.97 -1.89
C PRO A 138 0.13 24.29 -0.83
N THR A 139 0.21 24.88 0.36
CA THR A 139 0.94 24.33 1.51
C THR A 139 0.31 24.75 2.84
N PHE A 140 0.59 24.02 3.92
CA PHE A 140 0.24 24.36 5.30
C PHE A 140 1.44 24.22 6.26
N PRO A 141 1.39 24.88 7.44
CA PRO A 141 2.47 24.84 8.44
C PRO A 141 2.71 23.46 9.06
N ASP A 142 3.93 23.22 9.53
CA ASP A 142 4.23 22.00 10.30
C ASP A 142 3.50 22.05 11.65
N GLU A 143 2.72 21.02 11.97
CA GLU A 143 1.81 21.04 13.12
C GLU A 143 2.50 20.71 14.46
N SER A 144 3.24 19.59 14.52
CA SER A 144 4.01 19.19 15.71
C SER A 144 5.21 18.31 15.32
N PHE A 145 6.26 18.34 16.14
CA PHE A 145 7.43 17.46 16.06
C PHE A 145 7.59 16.56 17.29
N ASP A 146 6.51 16.37 18.06
CA ASP A 146 6.54 15.54 19.27
C ASP A 146 6.81 14.06 18.95
N LEU A 147 6.35 13.61 17.79
CA LEU A 147 6.57 12.25 17.32
C LEU A 147 7.91 12.11 16.60
N SER A 148 8.60 11.00 16.86
CA SER A 148 9.93 10.71 16.32
C SER A 148 9.88 9.60 15.28
N HIS A 149 10.85 9.58 14.37
CA HIS A 149 10.99 8.55 13.35
C HIS A 149 11.72 7.32 13.93
N ASP A 150 11.19 6.74 14.99
CA ASP A 150 11.84 5.69 15.80
C ASP A 150 11.60 4.25 15.28
N ALA A 151 10.73 4.08 14.28
CA ALA A 151 10.31 2.78 13.79
C ALA A 151 10.06 2.77 12.26
N PRO A 152 10.10 1.59 11.61
CA PRO A 152 9.50 1.40 10.29
C PRO A 152 7.96 1.49 10.36
N GLY A 153 7.34 1.80 9.23
CA GLY A 153 5.89 1.90 9.09
C GLY A 153 5.29 3.20 9.62
N LEU A 154 6.11 4.22 9.92
CA LEU A 154 5.62 5.54 10.31
C LEU A 154 5.28 6.35 9.05
N LEU A 155 4.11 6.98 9.05
CA LEU A 155 3.64 7.88 8.01
C LEU A 155 4.03 9.32 8.39
N SER A 156 4.70 10.02 7.48
CA SER A 156 5.27 11.34 7.75
C SER A 156 5.22 12.26 6.52
N MET A 157 5.11 13.57 6.77
CA MET A 157 4.95 14.58 5.71
C MET A 157 6.27 14.82 4.98
N ALA A 158 6.24 14.75 3.65
CA ALA A 158 7.30 15.33 2.85
C ALA A 158 7.09 16.85 2.74
N ASN A 159 8.18 17.61 2.82
CA ASN A 159 8.17 19.07 2.71
C ASN A 159 9.45 19.56 2.02
N ARG A 160 9.53 20.85 1.73
CA ARG A 160 10.68 21.51 1.06
C ARG A 160 11.35 22.55 1.95
N GLY A 161 11.24 22.36 3.26
CA GLY A 161 11.62 23.35 4.25
C GLY A 161 10.53 23.57 5.30
N PRO A 162 10.82 24.42 6.30
CA PRO A 162 9.85 24.83 7.30
C PRO A 162 8.51 25.29 6.69
N ASP A 163 7.40 24.74 7.19
CA ASP A 163 6.03 25.18 6.94
C ASP A 163 5.58 25.05 5.46
N THR A 164 6.03 23.96 4.83
CA THR A 164 5.74 23.65 3.41
C THR A 164 5.11 22.27 3.23
N CYS A 165 4.29 21.82 4.18
CA CYS A 165 3.54 20.57 4.05
C CYS A 165 2.47 20.71 2.96
N GLY A 166 2.42 19.76 2.02
CA GLY A 166 1.41 19.72 0.95
C GLY A 166 0.61 18.43 1.01
N SER A 167 0.62 17.67 -0.08
CA SER A 167 0.07 16.30 -0.14
C SER A 167 1.12 15.20 -0.08
N GLN A 168 2.39 15.49 -0.35
CA GLN A 168 3.39 14.45 -0.42
C GLN A 168 3.68 13.87 0.97
N PHE A 169 3.83 12.56 1.03
CA PHE A 169 4.09 11.81 2.24
C PHE A 169 5.15 10.75 1.98
N PHE A 170 5.72 10.21 3.06
CA PHE A 170 6.53 9.00 3.00
C PHE A 170 6.20 8.04 4.13
N ILE A 171 6.38 6.75 3.85
CA ILE A 171 6.31 5.67 4.84
C ILE A 171 7.74 5.20 5.11
N THR A 172 8.16 5.24 6.38
CA THR A 172 9.50 4.79 6.76
C THR A 172 9.64 3.28 6.58
N THR A 173 10.78 2.81 6.08
CA THR A 173 11.10 1.37 6.02
C THR A 173 12.11 0.96 7.10
N ARG A 174 12.67 1.95 7.80
CA ARG A 174 13.55 1.82 8.96
C ARG A 174 13.40 3.04 9.87
N SER A 175 13.81 2.92 11.14
CA SER A 175 14.02 4.09 12.00
C SER A 175 15.01 5.08 11.37
N ASN A 176 14.68 6.36 11.46
CA ASN A 176 15.47 7.44 10.89
C ASN A 176 15.39 8.76 11.68
N PRO A 177 16.07 8.85 12.84
CA PRO A 177 16.03 10.05 13.71
C PRO A 177 16.55 11.34 13.06
N LYS A 178 17.20 11.26 11.89
CA LYS A 178 17.68 12.44 11.15
C LYS A 178 16.55 13.29 10.55
N LEU A 179 15.34 12.71 10.48
CA LEU A 179 14.11 13.34 10.00
C LEU A 179 13.33 14.06 11.12
N ASP A 180 13.68 13.81 12.37
CA ASP A 180 13.08 14.48 13.52
C ASP A 180 13.33 15.99 13.42
N LEU A 181 12.35 16.78 13.89
CA LEU A 181 12.33 18.25 13.80
C LEU A 181 12.31 18.82 12.37
N LYS A 182 12.16 17.97 11.35
CA LYS A 182 12.04 18.39 9.95
C LYS A 182 10.74 17.93 9.32
N HIS A 183 10.28 16.72 9.65
CA HIS A 183 9.09 16.13 9.07
C HIS A 183 8.09 15.77 10.18
N VAL A 184 6.82 16.07 9.94
CA VAL A 184 5.72 15.78 10.87
C VAL A 184 5.29 14.33 10.68
N VAL A 185 5.50 13.49 11.70
CA VAL A 185 4.89 12.15 11.76
C VAL A 185 3.42 12.30 12.13
N PHE A 186 2.53 11.63 11.40
CA PHE A 186 1.09 11.79 11.58
C PHE A 186 0.27 10.51 11.46
N GLY A 187 0.91 9.36 11.33
CA GLY A 187 0.24 8.07 11.38
C GLY A 187 1.19 6.89 11.41
N ARG A 188 0.63 5.69 11.43
CA ARG A 188 1.37 4.42 11.32
C ARG A 188 0.62 3.40 10.48
N VAL A 189 1.39 2.54 9.81
CA VAL A 189 0.88 1.36 9.12
C VAL A 189 0.42 0.33 10.17
N LEU A 190 -0.86 -0.04 10.12
CA LEU A 190 -1.44 -1.15 10.88
C LEU A 190 -1.28 -2.47 10.13
N GLU A 191 -1.59 -2.47 8.84
CA GLU A 191 -1.54 -3.65 7.97
C GLU A 191 -0.89 -3.32 6.63
N GLY A 192 -0.32 -4.32 5.96
CA GLY A 192 0.28 -4.12 4.63
C GLY A 192 1.73 -3.62 4.63
N MET A 193 2.46 -3.74 5.75
CA MET A 193 3.90 -3.46 5.77
C MET A 193 4.69 -4.35 4.78
N THR A 194 4.18 -5.54 4.48
CA THR A 194 4.69 -6.41 3.40
C THR A 194 4.56 -5.78 2.02
N THR A 195 3.46 -5.06 1.76
CA THR A 195 3.26 -4.29 0.51
C THR A 195 4.24 -3.12 0.43
N VAL A 196 4.45 -2.38 1.52
CA VAL A 196 5.47 -1.31 1.58
C VAL A 196 6.86 -1.85 1.23
N LYS A 197 7.25 -3.00 1.81
CA LYS A 197 8.52 -3.66 1.50
C LYS A 197 8.62 -4.12 0.04
N ARG A 198 7.53 -4.64 -0.54
CA ARG A 198 7.51 -5.01 -1.97
C ARG A 198 7.75 -3.80 -2.86
N VAL A 199 7.13 -2.66 -2.56
CA VAL A 199 7.40 -1.41 -3.28
C VAL A 199 8.86 -0.99 -3.11
N GLU A 200 9.39 -1.03 -1.89
CA GLU A 200 10.80 -0.74 -1.61
C GLU A 200 11.77 -1.61 -2.42
N GLU A 201 11.56 -2.93 -2.41
CA GLU A 201 12.41 -3.92 -3.08
C GLU A 201 12.33 -3.80 -4.62
N THR A 202 11.16 -3.45 -5.14
CA THR A 202 10.89 -3.44 -6.59
C THR A 202 11.25 -2.10 -7.23
N CYS A 203 10.90 -0.98 -6.58
CA CYS A 203 11.05 0.37 -7.11
C CYS A 203 12.31 1.09 -6.59
N GLY A 204 13.02 0.49 -5.62
CA GLY A 204 14.13 1.12 -4.93
C GLY A 204 15.33 1.46 -5.81
N VAL A 205 15.81 2.69 -5.70
CA VAL A 205 17.04 3.15 -6.34
C VAL A 205 18.03 3.61 -5.27
N SER A 206 19.19 2.94 -5.18
CA SER A 206 20.31 3.39 -4.34
C SER A 206 21.16 4.42 -5.08
N ASP A 207 21.61 5.47 -4.37
CA ASP A 207 22.49 6.52 -4.88
C ASP A 207 23.69 5.92 -5.65
N GLY A 208 23.65 6.03 -6.98
CA GLY A 208 24.75 5.67 -7.88
C GLY A 208 24.76 4.25 -8.46
N ASN A 209 23.86 3.34 -8.08
CA ASN A 209 23.71 2.07 -8.79
C ASN A 209 22.31 1.48 -8.57
N LYS A 210 21.63 1.13 -9.67
CA LYS A 210 20.42 0.29 -9.62
C LYS A 210 20.78 -0.98 -8.87
N ILE A 211 20.01 -1.38 -7.86
CA ILE A 211 20.23 -2.65 -7.19
C ILE A 211 20.04 -3.75 -8.25
N GLY A 212 21.14 -4.35 -8.70
CA GLY A 212 21.18 -5.37 -9.76
C GLY A 212 20.43 -6.67 -9.45
N ARG A 213 19.66 -6.72 -8.35
CA ARG A 213 18.70 -7.80 -8.05
C ARG A 213 17.29 -7.51 -8.55
N ALA A 214 16.84 -6.25 -8.54
CA ALA A 214 15.52 -5.86 -9.04
C ALA A 214 15.45 -5.94 -10.57
N GLU A 215 16.54 -5.61 -11.28
CA GLU A 215 16.56 -5.61 -12.75
C GLU A 215 16.44 -7.03 -13.36
N VAL A 216 16.86 -8.08 -12.64
CA VAL A 216 16.75 -9.48 -13.09
C VAL A 216 15.34 -10.03 -12.84
N LEU A 217 14.71 -9.69 -11.71
CA LEU A 217 13.32 -10.08 -11.38
C LEU A 217 12.28 -9.31 -12.21
N LEU A 218 12.50 -8.02 -12.48
CA LEU A 218 11.57 -7.18 -13.26
C LEU A 218 11.49 -7.62 -14.73
N LYS A 219 12.61 -8.00 -15.37
CA LYS A 219 12.64 -8.38 -16.79
C LYS A 219 12.00 -9.76 -17.08
N THR A 220 11.90 -10.64 -16.08
CA THR A 220 11.27 -11.97 -16.24
C THR A 220 9.81 -12.01 -15.76
N ALA A 221 9.39 -11.13 -14.84
CA ALA A 221 8.05 -11.15 -14.25
C ALA A 221 7.07 -10.07 -14.78
N PHE A 222 7.57 -8.95 -15.31
CA PHE A 222 6.74 -7.79 -15.68
C PHE A 222 7.10 -7.34 -17.11
N ARG A 223 6.43 -7.92 -18.11
CA ARG A 223 6.50 -7.44 -19.50
C ARG A 223 5.58 -6.22 -19.63
N ASN A 224 6.19 -5.03 -19.74
CA ASN A 224 5.61 -3.68 -19.67
C ASN A 224 5.51 -3.15 -18.22
N SER A 225 5.82 -1.91 -17.87
CA SER A 225 6.66 -0.82 -18.39
C SER A 225 6.60 0.24 -17.28
N SER A 226 7.75 0.80 -16.89
CA SER A 226 8.03 1.59 -15.66
C SER A 226 8.00 0.75 -14.38
N GLY A 227 9.12 0.67 -13.66
CA GLY A 227 9.22 -0.01 -12.37
C GLY A 227 8.57 0.81 -11.25
N GLU A 228 7.38 1.34 -11.52
CA GLU A 228 6.69 2.33 -10.69
C GLU A 228 5.52 1.67 -9.95
N ALA A 229 5.35 2.06 -8.69
CA ALA A 229 4.22 1.68 -7.87
C ALA A 229 3.18 2.80 -7.87
N TYR A 230 1.90 2.43 -7.88
CA TYR A 230 0.78 3.36 -7.89
C TYR A 230 -0.24 3.02 -6.80
N ILE A 231 -0.89 4.05 -6.29
CA ILE A 231 -2.08 3.93 -5.43
C ILE A 231 -3.27 3.75 -6.38
N ARG A 232 -3.69 2.50 -6.58
CA ARG A 232 -4.83 2.14 -7.43
C ARG A 232 -6.16 2.66 -6.86
N ASP A 233 -6.31 2.57 -5.55
CA ASP A 233 -7.49 3.04 -4.84
C ASP A 233 -7.12 3.44 -3.41
N CYS A 234 -7.91 4.32 -2.81
CA CYS A 234 -7.72 4.75 -1.43
C CYS A 234 -9.02 5.27 -0.84
N GLY A 235 -9.09 5.31 0.48
CA GLY A 235 -10.26 5.80 1.19
C GLY A 235 -10.12 5.68 2.70
N GLU A 236 -11.18 6.05 3.40
CA GLU A 236 -11.32 5.85 4.85
C GLU A 236 -12.05 4.55 5.15
N LEU A 237 -11.64 3.84 6.19
CA LEU A 237 -12.34 2.69 6.72
C LEU A 237 -13.40 3.17 7.72
N THR A 238 -14.68 2.93 7.42
CA THR A 238 -15.79 3.23 8.33
C THR A 238 -16.15 2.02 9.17
N ALA A 239 -16.61 2.23 10.40
CA ALA A 239 -16.97 1.17 11.35
C ALA A 239 -18.04 0.18 10.84
N GLU A 240 -18.80 0.56 9.79
CA GLU A 240 -19.77 -0.32 9.11
C GLU A 240 -19.10 -1.43 8.27
N SER A 241 -17.75 -1.48 8.23
CA SER A 241 -16.96 -2.54 7.60
C SER A 241 -16.29 -3.51 8.58
N GLU A 242 -16.58 -3.41 9.90
CA GLU A 242 -15.92 -4.18 10.97
C GLU A 242 -16.82 -5.26 11.66
N ASP A 243 -18.02 -5.57 11.15
CA ASP A 243 -18.86 -6.63 11.74
C ASP A 243 -18.64 -8.02 11.12
N GLY A 244 -17.95 -8.89 11.88
CA GLY A 244 -18.44 -10.25 12.06
C GLY A 244 -17.43 -11.40 12.02
N GLU A 245 -16.80 -11.71 13.15
CA GLU A 245 -16.38 -13.08 13.46
C GLU A 245 -16.70 -13.44 14.92
N SER A 246 -17.78 -14.21 15.15
CA SER A 246 -17.84 -15.27 16.18
C SER A 246 -19.08 -16.18 16.08
N ALA A 247 -18.81 -17.48 16.17
CA ALA A 247 -19.64 -18.59 16.68
C ALA A 247 -20.81 -19.17 15.85
N ALA A 248 -20.47 -20.27 15.15
CA ALA A 248 -21.14 -21.57 15.14
C ALA A 248 -22.68 -21.68 15.31
N LYS A 249 -23.29 -22.19 14.23
CA LYS A 249 -24.54 -22.99 14.08
C LYS A 249 -25.72 -22.28 13.40
N LYS A 250 -25.77 -22.40 12.06
CA LYS A 250 -26.80 -23.14 11.29
C LYS A 250 -26.55 -22.94 9.80
N ALA A 251 -26.49 -24.05 9.05
CA ALA A 251 -26.22 -24.06 7.62
C ALA A 251 -27.35 -23.39 6.80
N LYS A 252 -27.00 -22.35 6.04
CA LYS A 252 -27.48 -22.05 4.67
C LYS A 252 -26.67 -20.89 4.08
N VAL A 253 -25.82 -21.23 3.10
CA VAL A 253 -25.17 -20.41 2.05
C VAL A 253 -25.01 -18.90 2.36
N SER A 254 -23.91 -18.53 3.03
CA SER A 254 -23.37 -17.17 3.04
C SER A 254 -21.85 -17.21 3.30
N GLY A 255 -21.08 -17.53 2.26
CA GLY A 255 -19.62 -17.38 2.30
C GLY A 255 -19.18 -15.98 1.89
N PRO A 256 -17.87 -15.65 1.93
CA PRO A 256 -17.37 -14.34 1.51
C PRO A 256 -17.84 -14.01 0.09
N SER A 257 -18.19 -12.74 -0.17
CA SER A 257 -18.60 -12.25 -1.49
C SER A 257 -17.44 -12.26 -2.49
N GLU A 258 -16.21 -12.13 -1.99
CA GLU A 258 -14.99 -12.04 -2.79
C GLU A 258 -13.89 -12.99 -2.31
N ALA A 259 -13.13 -13.51 -3.26
CA ALA A 259 -12.00 -14.41 -3.04
C ALA A 259 -10.74 -14.03 -3.80
N ASN A 260 -9.62 -13.87 -3.11
CA ASN A 260 -8.31 -13.72 -3.75
C ASN A 260 -7.67 -15.09 -3.92
N LEU A 261 -7.66 -15.60 -5.15
CA LEU A 261 -7.19 -16.94 -5.46
C LEU A 261 -5.97 -16.93 -6.38
N TYR A 262 -5.08 -17.89 -6.15
CA TYR A 262 -4.07 -18.31 -7.09
C TYR A 262 -4.48 -19.67 -7.66
N HIS A 263 -4.15 -19.90 -8.93
CA HIS A 263 -4.59 -21.07 -9.69
C HIS A 263 -3.45 -21.62 -10.55
N ILE A 264 -3.33 -22.95 -10.52
CA ILE A 264 -2.56 -23.71 -11.49
C ILE A 264 -3.54 -24.65 -12.19
N LEU A 265 -3.58 -24.60 -13.52
CA LEU A 265 -4.29 -25.53 -14.38
C LEU A 265 -3.30 -26.34 -15.20
N LYS A 266 -3.34 -27.66 -15.07
CA LYS A 266 -2.67 -28.58 -15.99
C LYS A 266 -3.67 -29.29 -16.88
N LYS A 267 -3.61 -29.01 -18.18
CA LYS A 267 -4.47 -29.64 -19.19
C LYS A 267 -3.91 -30.99 -19.60
N TYR A 268 -4.72 -31.82 -20.24
CA TYR A 268 -4.32 -33.09 -20.85
C TYR A 268 -5.07 -33.28 -22.19
N VAL A 269 -4.64 -34.23 -23.02
CA VAL A 269 -5.16 -34.44 -24.41
C VAL A 269 -6.70 -34.51 -24.49
N GLY A 270 -7.36 -35.09 -23.48
CA GLY A 270 -8.81 -35.24 -23.41
C GLY A 270 -9.56 -34.12 -22.68
N ALA A 271 -8.88 -33.07 -22.25
CA ALA A 271 -9.51 -31.93 -21.59
C ALA A 271 -10.08 -30.95 -22.63
N ARG A 272 -11.09 -30.16 -22.23
CA ARG A 272 -11.70 -29.13 -23.08
C ARG A 272 -10.67 -28.06 -23.41
N LYS A 273 -10.54 -27.76 -24.72
CA LYS A 273 -9.51 -26.87 -25.28
C LYS A 273 -8.10 -27.28 -24.82
N PRO A 274 -7.58 -28.44 -25.28
CA PRO A 274 -6.30 -29.01 -24.85
C PRO A 274 -5.12 -28.28 -25.52
N GLU A 275 -5.08 -26.97 -25.34
CA GLU A 275 -4.05 -26.06 -25.81
C GLU A 275 -3.66 -25.14 -24.66
N THR A 276 -2.37 -24.89 -24.52
CA THR A 276 -1.86 -23.88 -23.58
C THR A 276 -2.30 -22.49 -24.02
N TRP A 277 -2.24 -21.52 -23.12
CA TRP A 277 -2.40 -20.11 -23.46
C TRP A 277 -1.40 -19.61 -24.52
N ARG A 278 -0.30 -20.33 -24.75
CA ARG A 278 0.70 -20.06 -25.81
C ARG A 278 0.31 -20.66 -27.17
N GLY A 279 -0.86 -21.28 -27.30
CA GLY A 279 -1.32 -21.96 -28.51
C GLY A 279 -0.65 -23.32 -28.76
N THR A 280 0.17 -23.81 -27.81
CA THR A 280 0.80 -25.13 -27.93
C THR A 280 -0.20 -26.23 -27.59
N LYS A 281 -0.37 -27.19 -28.51
CA LYS A 281 -1.22 -28.38 -28.27
C LYS A 281 -0.66 -29.24 -27.14
N ILE A 282 -1.55 -29.66 -26.25
CA ILE A 282 -1.23 -30.51 -25.12
C ILE A 282 -1.13 -31.96 -25.60
N THR A 283 -0.02 -32.62 -25.25
CA THR A 283 0.23 -34.04 -25.57
C THR A 283 0.30 -34.92 -24.32
N CYS A 284 0.22 -34.34 -23.12
CA CYS A 284 0.32 -35.10 -21.88
C CYS A 284 -0.98 -35.88 -21.57
N THR A 285 -0.82 -37.03 -20.93
CA THR A 285 -1.95 -37.85 -20.48
C THR A 285 -2.50 -37.33 -19.16
N LYS A 286 -3.78 -37.61 -18.88
CA LYS A 286 -4.44 -37.25 -17.62
C LYS A 286 -3.66 -37.73 -16.38
N GLY A 287 -3.20 -38.98 -16.38
CA GLY A 287 -2.41 -39.53 -15.28
C GLY A 287 -1.10 -38.77 -15.04
N LYS A 288 -0.40 -38.37 -16.12
CA LYS A 288 0.81 -37.56 -16.02
C LYS A 288 0.51 -36.15 -15.50
N ALA A 289 -0.54 -35.50 -16.00
CA ALA A 289 -0.96 -34.18 -15.53
C ALA A 289 -1.27 -34.20 -14.03
N LYS A 290 -1.99 -35.23 -13.55
CA LYS A 290 -2.28 -35.40 -12.13
C LYS A 290 -1.01 -35.55 -11.29
N VAL A 291 -0.09 -36.44 -11.67
CA VAL A 291 1.19 -36.61 -10.96
C VAL A 291 2.01 -35.33 -10.93
N GLN A 292 2.02 -34.55 -12.02
CA GLN A 292 2.70 -33.27 -12.07
C GLN A 292 2.13 -32.30 -11.04
N VAL A 293 0.80 -32.08 -11.04
CA VAL A 293 0.17 -31.16 -10.08
C VAL A 293 0.34 -31.63 -8.63
N GLU A 294 0.30 -32.94 -8.37
CA GLU A 294 0.56 -33.45 -7.01
C GLU A 294 2.00 -33.22 -6.53
N ASN A 295 2.97 -33.31 -7.43
CA ASN A 295 4.35 -32.96 -7.09
C ASN A 295 4.50 -31.46 -6.80
N LEU A 296 3.78 -30.59 -7.52
CA LEU A 296 3.74 -29.16 -7.21
C LEU A 296 3.11 -28.93 -5.83
N ARG A 297 1.99 -29.58 -5.54
CA ARG A 297 1.32 -29.51 -4.24
C ARG A 297 2.25 -29.90 -3.08
N LYS A 298 2.99 -31.00 -3.22
CA LYS A 298 3.98 -31.43 -2.22
C LYS A 298 5.08 -30.39 -2.00
N ARG A 299 5.59 -29.76 -3.07
CA ARG A 299 6.59 -28.69 -2.99
C ARG A 299 6.03 -27.46 -2.27
N LEU A 300 4.77 -27.10 -2.56
CA LEU A 300 4.09 -25.97 -1.95
C LEU A 300 3.86 -26.17 -0.45
N ASN A 301 3.37 -27.34 -0.04
CA ASN A 301 3.17 -27.68 1.37
C ASN A 301 4.47 -27.71 2.20
N ALA A 302 5.61 -27.99 1.56
CA ALA A 302 6.91 -27.97 2.23
C ALA A 302 7.53 -26.55 2.34
N SER A 303 6.91 -25.53 1.73
CA SER A 303 7.45 -24.18 1.66
C SER A 303 7.00 -23.31 2.82
N GLN A 304 7.94 -22.58 3.43
CA GLN A 304 7.65 -21.52 4.39
C GLN A 304 7.08 -20.24 3.73
N THR A 305 7.20 -20.13 2.40
CA THR A 305 6.77 -18.99 1.60
C THR A 305 5.85 -19.44 0.47
N ILE A 306 4.79 -20.17 0.83
CA ILE A 306 3.89 -20.87 -0.11
C ILE A 306 3.38 -19.98 -1.25
N GLN A 307 2.97 -18.74 -0.97
CA GLN A 307 2.44 -17.82 -1.98
C GLN A 307 3.50 -17.40 -3.02
N MET A 308 4.74 -17.13 -2.58
CA MET A 308 5.84 -16.79 -3.49
C MET A 308 6.20 -17.97 -4.39
N LEU A 309 6.30 -19.17 -3.80
CA LEU A 309 6.56 -20.38 -4.56
C LEU A 309 5.41 -20.71 -5.51
N PHE A 310 4.15 -20.48 -5.11
CA PHE A 310 2.99 -20.71 -5.97
C PHE A 310 3.07 -19.86 -7.25
N VAL A 311 3.39 -18.58 -7.11
CA VAL A 311 3.56 -17.67 -8.25
C VAL A 311 4.62 -18.16 -9.24
N GLU A 312 5.75 -18.64 -8.72
CA GLU A 312 6.83 -19.21 -9.54
C GLU A 312 6.35 -20.46 -10.30
N LEU A 313 5.75 -21.41 -9.57
CA LEU A 313 5.27 -22.67 -10.15
C LEU A 313 4.13 -22.46 -11.15
N ALA A 314 3.25 -21.49 -10.92
CA ALA A 314 2.16 -21.19 -11.83
C ALA A 314 2.66 -20.63 -13.17
N ARG A 315 3.69 -19.76 -13.16
CA ARG A 315 4.32 -19.25 -14.38
C ARG A 315 4.97 -20.35 -15.21
N GLU A 316 5.59 -21.30 -14.55
CA GLU A 316 6.33 -22.39 -15.19
C GLU A 316 5.39 -23.49 -15.70
N HIS A 317 4.37 -23.85 -14.92
CA HIS A 317 3.65 -25.09 -15.13
C HIS A 317 2.17 -24.94 -15.54
N SER A 318 1.55 -23.78 -15.31
CA SER A 318 0.14 -23.60 -15.63
C SER A 318 -0.08 -23.40 -17.14
N ASP A 319 -1.10 -24.08 -17.65
CA ASP A 319 -1.45 -24.11 -19.07
C ASP A 319 -2.53 -23.07 -19.44
N ASP A 320 -3.12 -22.39 -18.45
CA ASP A 320 -4.13 -21.35 -18.65
C ASP A 320 -3.54 -19.92 -18.63
N GLY A 321 -4.37 -18.94 -18.96
CA GLY A 321 -3.94 -17.55 -19.10
C GLY A 321 -3.44 -16.93 -17.79
N SER A 322 -3.91 -17.42 -16.63
CA SER A 322 -3.50 -16.92 -15.31
C SER A 322 -2.01 -17.14 -15.05
N ALA A 323 -1.34 -18.07 -15.74
CA ALA A 323 0.12 -18.27 -15.69
C ALA A 323 0.89 -16.95 -15.90
N GLN A 324 0.38 -16.06 -16.77
CA GLN A 324 0.98 -14.76 -17.04
C GLN A 324 1.01 -13.84 -15.80
N LEU A 325 0.06 -14.05 -14.88
CA LEU A 325 -0.10 -13.31 -13.63
C LEU A 325 0.34 -14.15 -12.42
N GLY A 326 1.18 -15.18 -12.62
CA GLY A 326 1.59 -16.04 -11.49
C GLY A 326 0.46 -16.88 -10.91
N GLY A 327 -0.53 -17.22 -11.74
CA GLY A 327 -1.72 -17.94 -11.32
C GLY A 327 -2.76 -17.05 -10.64
N GLN A 328 -2.53 -15.74 -10.47
CA GLN A 328 -3.50 -14.87 -9.81
C GLN A 328 -4.80 -14.78 -10.63
N LEU A 329 -5.92 -15.12 -9.99
CA LEU A 329 -7.27 -14.90 -10.51
C LEU A 329 -7.84 -13.54 -10.07
N GLY A 330 -7.15 -12.84 -9.15
CA GLY A 330 -7.61 -11.57 -8.59
C GLY A 330 -8.74 -11.74 -7.58
N ALA A 331 -9.44 -10.64 -7.28
CA ALA A 331 -10.66 -10.65 -6.50
C ALA A 331 -11.79 -11.23 -7.36
N VAL A 332 -12.09 -12.51 -7.13
CA VAL A 332 -13.17 -13.20 -7.82
C VAL A 332 -14.46 -13.12 -7.01
N GLU A 333 -15.54 -12.75 -7.68
CA GLU A 333 -16.90 -12.76 -7.11
C GLU A 333 -17.57 -14.10 -7.36
N ARG A 334 -18.59 -14.45 -6.56
CA ARG A 334 -19.42 -15.63 -6.82
C ARG A 334 -20.14 -15.50 -8.17
N GLY A 335 -20.14 -16.58 -8.94
CA GLY A 335 -20.64 -16.65 -10.30
C GLY A 335 -19.62 -16.28 -11.38
N SER A 336 -18.40 -15.87 -11.01
CA SER A 336 -17.36 -15.46 -11.99
C SER A 336 -16.43 -16.61 -12.43
N LEU A 337 -16.46 -17.74 -11.72
CA LEU A 337 -15.57 -18.87 -11.96
C LEU A 337 -16.34 -20.12 -12.43
N GLN A 338 -15.59 -21.10 -12.94
CA GLN A 338 -16.16 -22.43 -13.21
C GLN A 338 -16.70 -23.03 -11.91
N PRO A 339 -17.89 -23.68 -11.92
CA PRO A 339 -18.60 -24.06 -10.70
C PRO A 339 -17.74 -24.80 -9.66
N LYS A 340 -16.89 -25.72 -10.12
CA LYS A 340 -16.04 -26.53 -9.24
C LYS A 340 -14.82 -25.76 -8.71
N VAL A 341 -14.25 -24.87 -9.53
CA VAL A 341 -13.16 -23.96 -9.11
C VAL A 341 -13.68 -22.97 -8.08
N GLU A 342 -14.90 -22.47 -8.28
CA GLU A 342 -15.57 -21.58 -7.34
C GLU A 342 -15.86 -22.26 -6.01
N GLU A 343 -16.54 -23.42 -6.05
CA GLU A 343 -16.90 -24.19 -4.86
C GLU A 343 -15.70 -24.42 -3.96
N ILE A 344 -14.59 -24.88 -4.53
CA ILE A 344 -13.35 -25.16 -3.79
C ILE A 344 -12.68 -23.86 -3.37
N GLY A 345 -12.53 -22.88 -4.27
CA GLY A 345 -11.82 -21.63 -3.98
C GLY A 345 -12.47 -20.81 -2.85
N PHE A 346 -13.80 -20.78 -2.78
CA PHE A 346 -14.52 -20.10 -1.71
C PHE A 346 -14.62 -20.91 -0.41
N ALA A 347 -14.30 -22.21 -0.45
CA ALA A 347 -14.22 -23.06 0.74
C ALA A 347 -12.86 -22.97 1.46
N LEU A 348 -11.80 -22.53 0.76
CA LEU A 348 -10.46 -22.37 1.34
C LEU A 348 -10.37 -21.21 2.33
N GLN A 349 -9.68 -21.44 3.45
CA GLN A 349 -9.25 -20.42 4.39
C GLN A 349 -8.07 -19.61 3.82
N LYS A 350 -7.84 -18.39 4.32
CA LYS A 350 -6.69 -17.57 3.90
C LYS A 350 -5.37 -18.32 4.12
N GLY A 351 -4.54 -18.37 3.09
CA GLY A 351 -3.27 -19.11 3.08
C GLY A 351 -3.41 -20.61 2.82
N GLU A 352 -4.63 -21.15 2.69
CA GLU A 352 -4.86 -22.57 2.49
C GLU A 352 -4.69 -23.00 1.03
N LEU A 353 -4.00 -24.13 0.85
CA LEU A 353 -3.79 -24.80 -0.43
C LEU A 353 -4.81 -25.94 -0.59
N SER A 354 -5.52 -25.96 -1.72
CA SER A 354 -6.50 -27.01 -2.01
C SER A 354 -5.86 -28.39 -2.15
N GLU A 355 -6.68 -29.43 -2.01
CA GLU A 355 -6.39 -30.72 -2.64
C GLU A 355 -6.40 -30.58 -4.17
N VAL A 356 -5.76 -31.52 -4.86
CA VAL A 356 -5.81 -31.56 -6.34
C VAL A 356 -7.18 -32.04 -6.79
N PHE A 357 -7.80 -31.28 -7.68
CA PHE A 357 -9.10 -31.62 -8.23
C PHE A 357 -9.12 -31.51 -9.76
N GLU A 358 -10.19 -32.00 -10.37
CA GLU A 358 -10.34 -32.07 -11.81
C GLU A 358 -11.70 -31.54 -12.23
N ASP A 359 -11.75 -30.79 -13.33
CA ASP A 359 -12.98 -30.48 -14.07
C ASP A 359 -12.80 -30.77 -15.58
N GLU A 360 -13.72 -30.28 -16.42
CA GLU A 360 -13.65 -30.50 -17.87
C GLU A 360 -12.42 -29.86 -18.56
N PHE A 361 -11.79 -28.85 -17.96
CA PHE A 361 -10.65 -28.10 -18.49
C PHE A 361 -9.30 -28.70 -18.07
N GLY A 362 -9.22 -29.47 -16.99
CA GLY A 362 -7.98 -30.14 -16.60
C GLY A 362 -7.87 -30.47 -15.12
N ILE A 363 -6.63 -30.52 -14.63
CA ILE A 363 -6.26 -30.77 -13.24
C ILE A 363 -5.86 -29.44 -12.59
N HIS A 364 -6.44 -29.14 -11.43
CA HIS A 364 -6.38 -27.83 -10.80
C HIS A 364 -5.72 -27.92 -9.43
N LEU A 365 -5.06 -26.83 -9.06
CA LEU A 365 -4.62 -26.55 -7.70
C LEU A 365 -4.92 -25.08 -7.40
N LEU A 366 -5.49 -24.81 -6.24
CA LEU A 366 -5.83 -23.46 -5.79
C LEU A 366 -5.10 -23.12 -4.49
N LEU A 367 -4.71 -21.86 -4.34
CA LEU A 367 -4.25 -21.29 -3.07
C LEU A 367 -5.07 -20.04 -2.79
N ARG A 368 -5.65 -19.94 -1.59
CA ARG A 368 -6.26 -18.71 -1.12
C ARG A 368 -5.17 -17.78 -0.60
N ALA A 369 -5.17 -16.53 -1.03
CA ALA A 369 -4.22 -15.52 -0.53
C ALA A 369 -4.30 -15.44 1.01
N ALA A 370 -3.13 -15.37 1.65
CA ALA A 370 -3.00 -15.22 3.11
C ALA A 370 -3.48 -13.84 3.58
#